data_AF-A0A285QQL2-F1
#
_entry.id   AF-A0A285QQL2-F1
#
_cell.length_a   1.000
_cell.length_b   1.000
_cell.length_c   1.000
_cell.angle_alpha   90.00
_cell.angle_beta   90.00
_cell.angle_gamma   90.00
#
_symmetry.space_group_name_H-M   'P 1'
#
loop_
_entity.id
_entity.type
_entity.pdbx_description
1 polymer ?
#
loop_
_entity_poly.entity_id
_entity_poly.type
_entity_poly.pdbx_seq_one_letter_code
_entity_poly.pdbx_strand_id
1 'polypeptide(L)'
;MPLTRKSLLSGGLAVTLLAASGYLTVQLRDRDRQPAAGSSAPLITTTAAPVGDAATAAAAPAQYRYERLAGPDRTVVRDARGGVVATLTDNARTAVLAGPSRTFAEPGTTTATVVTDSWVRLMPQPWKPGAEQEAWFRTWFQQSLGSTADDVLAAATQYVGGAPAEKDAKGVRFKGDASFGPLNPNGSVGNDLRLEQTDFLDYLGVPYTFADKVTKQPDKTRYGAFDCSGFVRMVYGYRSGYPLLSKDAAGPGLPRTANGLARLGPGVPVIPLTTAAGSDTTLRPASIDPLLPGDLVFFEIDARTGARLDHTGIYLGLDTDGHPRYISSREEADGPTFGDKGGTARLDDNGMYAKGLRSAKRL
;
A
#
# COMPACT_ATOMS: atom_id res chain seq x y z
N MET A 1 -7.50 20.44 57.73
CA MET A 1 -7.80 19.08 57.26
C MET A 1 -6.97 18.79 56.01
N PRO A 2 -6.44 17.56 55.84
CA PRO A 2 -5.11 17.36 55.27
C PRO A 2 -5.09 16.91 53.80
N LEU A 3 -4.01 17.28 53.11
CA LEU A 3 -3.61 16.75 51.80
C LEU A 3 -3.10 15.31 51.96
N THR A 4 -3.70 14.37 51.24
CA THR A 4 -3.33 12.95 51.25
C THR A 4 -2.22 12.64 50.24
N ARG A 5 -1.13 12.05 50.76
CA ARG A 5 -0.06 11.38 50.01
C ARG A 5 -0.63 10.24 49.15
N LYS A 6 -0.58 10.32 47.82
CA LYS A 6 -0.59 9.16 46.89
C LYS A 6 -0.34 9.59 45.42
N SER A 7 0.86 10.06 45.07
CA SER A 7 1.23 10.30 43.65
C SER A 7 2.73 10.28 43.33
N LEU A 8 3.56 9.47 44.02
CA LEU A 8 5.02 9.52 43.84
C LEU A 8 5.69 8.24 43.33
N LEU A 9 4.93 7.21 42.93
CA LEU A 9 5.51 5.94 42.45
C LEU A 9 5.30 5.63 40.96
N SER A 10 4.56 6.47 40.21
CA SER A 10 4.32 6.26 38.78
C SER A 10 5.22 7.10 37.86
N GLY A 11 5.98 8.06 38.41
CA GLY A 11 6.83 8.95 37.63
C GLY A 11 8.24 8.42 37.34
N GLY A 12 8.78 7.55 38.21
CA GLY A 12 10.16 7.05 38.07
C GLY A 12 10.34 6.05 36.92
N LEU A 13 9.36 5.16 36.69
CA LEU A 13 9.48 4.09 35.70
C LEU A 13 9.38 4.59 34.25
N ALA A 14 8.55 5.62 34.01
CA ALA A 14 8.34 6.20 32.68
C ALA A 14 9.57 7.02 32.20
N VAL A 15 10.28 7.68 33.11
CA VAL A 15 11.47 8.48 32.77
C VAL A 15 12.67 7.58 32.45
N THR A 16 12.82 6.43 33.12
CA THR A 16 13.90 5.47 32.80
C THR A 16 13.70 4.74 31.47
N LEU A 17 12.45 4.45 31.07
CA LEU A 17 12.15 3.84 29.77
C LEU A 17 12.35 4.81 28.59
N LEU A 18 12.06 6.10 28.77
CA LEU A 18 12.29 7.14 27.77
C LEU A 18 13.78 7.52 27.64
N ALA A 19 14.53 7.49 28.75
CA ALA A 19 15.98 7.72 28.71
C ALA A 19 16.73 6.57 28.02
N ALA A 20 16.30 5.32 28.21
CA ALA A 20 16.89 4.16 27.56
C ALA A 20 16.61 4.11 26.04
N SER A 21 15.42 4.53 25.59
CA SER A 21 15.09 4.63 24.16
C SER A 21 15.79 5.81 23.48
N GLY A 22 15.98 6.93 24.17
CA GLY A 22 16.75 8.07 23.67
C GLY A 22 18.25 7.76 23.49
N TYR A 23 18.86 7.08 24.46
CA TYR A 23 20.29 6.73 24.41
C TYR A 23 20.63 5.73 23.29
N LEU A 24 19.75 4.75 23.02
CA LEU A 24 19.94 3.78 21.94
C LEU A 24 19.84 4.44 20.55
N THR A 25 18.99 5.46 20.41
CA THR A 25 18.82 6.22 19.16
C THR A 25 20.02 7.14 18.86
N VAL A 26 20.68 7.68 19.89
CA VAL A 26 21.89 8.50 19.72
C VAL A 26 23.10 7.64 19.35
N GLN A 27 23.28 6.46 19.97
CA GLN A 27 24.40 5.58 19.62
C GLN A 27 24.32 4.98 18.21
N LEU A 28 23.13 4.82 17.65
CA LEU A 28 22.97 4.44 16.24
C LEU A 28 23.32 5.60 15.29
N ARG A 29 23.08 6.85 15.70
CA ARG A 29 23.41 8.06 14.91
C ARG A 29 24.90 8.40 14.83
N ASP A 30 25.68 8.04 15.85
CA ASP A 30 27.12 8.35 15.88
C ASP A 30 27.98 7.34 15.11
N ARG A 31 27.43 6.17 14.72
CA ARG A 31 28.12 5.20 13.85
C ARG A 31 28.07 5.55 12.36
N ASP A 32 27.14 6.42 11.94
CA ASP A 32 26.93 6.77 10.53
C ASP A 32 27.62 8.09 10.12
N ARG A 33 28.37 8.72 11.02
CA ARG A 33 29.09 9.98 10.74
C ARG A 33 30.59 9.75 10.54
N GLN A 34 30.96 9.20 9.40
CA GLN A 34 32.32 9.33 8.88
C GLN A 34 32.26 9.66 7.38
N PRO A 35 32.86 10.78 6.92
CA PRO A 35 32.63 11.27 5.56
C PRO A 35 33.59 10.63 4.56
N ALA A 36 33.09 10.25 3.39
CA ALA A 36 33.89 10.03 2.20
C ALA A 36 33.32 10.85 1.03
N ALA A 37 34.18 11.71 0.50
CA ALA A 37 33.93 12.60 -0.63
C ALA A 37 34.06 11.89 -1.99
N GLY A 38 33.39 12.41 -3.02
CA GLY A 38 33.78 12.22 -4.43
C GLY A 38 32.69 11.68 -5.35
N SER A 39 32.25 12.53 -6.29
CA SER A 39 31.22 12.32 -7.31
C SER A 39 31.47 11.18 -8.31
N SER A 40 30.42 10.42 -8.68
CA SER A 40 29.83 10.29 -10.04
C SER A 40 28.99 9.00 -10.23
N ALA A 41 27.74 9.17 -10.71
CA ALA A 41 26.75 8.21 -11.27
C ALA A 41 26.41 6.89 -10.53
N PRO A 42 25.13 6.58 -10.19
CA PRO A 42 24.82 5.28 -9.58
C PRO A 42 24.56 4.20 -10.64
N LEU A 43 25.51 3.26 -10.74
CA LEU A 43 25.24 1.88 -11.18
C LEU A 43 24.62 1.11 -10.01
N ILE A 44 23.56 0.35 -10.26
CA ILE A 44 23.04 -0.66 -9.32
C ILE A 44 24.13 -1.71 -9.10
N THR A 45 24.75 -1.72 -7.92
CA THR A 45 25.78 -2.71 -7.55
C THR A 45 25.27 -3.56 -6.39
N THR A 46 24.84 -4.78 -6.69
CA THR A 46 24.55 -5.83 -5.71
C THR A 46 25.87 -6.50 -5.31
N THR A 47 26.46 -6.08 -4.20
CA THR A 47 27.64 -6.77 -3.63
C THR A 47 27.17 -7.76 -2.56
N ALA A 48 27.10 -9.04 -2.91
CA ALA A 48 26.95 -10.12 -1.94
C ALA A 48 28.33 -10.54 -1.43
N ALA A 49 28.57 -10.42 -0.12
CA ALA A 49 29.71 -11.03 0.54
C ALA A 49 29.42 -12.52 0.84
N PRO A 50 30.39 -13.44 0.70
CA PRO A 50 30.17 -14.85 0.94
C PRO A 50 30.22 -15.15 2.45
N VAL A 51 29.18 -15.80 2.99
CA VAL A 51 29.23 -16.45 4.30
C VAL A 51 29.14 -17.95 4.05
N GLY A 52 30.18 -18.65 4.52
CA GLY A 52 30.47 -20.03 4.22
C GLY A 52 29.44 -21.06 4.67
N ASP A 53 29.60 -22.24 4.08
CA ASP A 53 28.84 -23.46 4.31
C ASP A 53 28.71 -23.81 5.79
N ALA A 54 27.47 -23.73 6.30
CA ALA A 54 27.04 -24.46 7.47
C ALA A 54 25.87 -25.36 7.06
N ALA A 55 26.10 -26.66 7.15
CA ALA A 55 25.20 -27.73 6.77
C ALA A 55 23.77 -27.52 7.26
N THR A 56 22.82 -27.77 6.35
CA THR A 56 21.37 -27.76 6.57
C THR A 56 20.95 -28.83 7.58
N ALA A 57 20.90 -28.45 8.86
CA ALA A 57 20.01 -29.10 9.78
C ALA A 57 18.58 -28.91 9.26
N ALA A 58 17.91 -30.00 8.88
CA ALA A 58 16.51 -29.98 8.49
C ALA A 58 15.70 -29.36 9.64
N ALA A 59 15.26 -28.12 9.44
CA ALA A 59 14.46 -27.40 10.42
C ALA A 59 13.19 -28.20 10.68
N ALA A 60 12.92 -28.49 11.95
CA ALA A 60 11.61 -28.98 12.37
C ALA A 60 10.52 -28.08 11.76
N PRO A 61 9.37 -28.64 11.34
CA PRO A 61 8.30 -27.83 10.77
C PRO A 61 7.98 -26.69 11.74
N ALA A 62 8.13 -25.46 11.27
CA ALA A 62 7.87 -24.29 12.09
C ALA A 62 6.46 -24.39 12.66
N GLN A 63 6.36 -24.56 13.98
CA GLN A 63 5.08 -24.57 14.66
C GLN A 63 4.57 -23.13 14.72
N TYR A 64 3.58 -22.83 13.88
CA TYR A 64 2.91 -21.54 13.90
C TYR A 64 1.74 -21.54 14.87
N ARG A 65 1.60 -20.46 15.63
CA ARG A 65 0.41 -20.18 16.45
C ARG A 65 -0.51 -19.22 15.73
N TYR A 66 -1.78 -19.57 15.62
CA TYR A 66 -2.81 -18.76 14.98
C TYR A 66 -3.66 -18.10 16.08
N GLU A 67 -3.52 -16.79 16.22
CA GLU A 67 -4.15 -16.00 17.29
C GLU A 67 -5.26 -15.11 16.70
N ARG A 68 -6.44 -15.12 17.33
CA ARG A 68 -7.58 -14.33 16.89
C ARG A 68 -7.60 -12.95 17.55
N LEU A 69 -7.71 -11.91 16.75
CA LEU A 69 -7.85 -10.52 17.20
C LEU A 69 -9.05 -9.85 16.52
N ALA A 70 -9.53 -8.76 17.12
CA ALA A 70 -10.66 -7.97 16.63
C ALA A 70 -10.23 -6.55 16.21
N GLY A 71 -11.11 -5.86 15.48
CA GLY A 71 -10.91 -4.47 15.01
C GLY A 71 -9.83 -4.29 13.93
N PRO A 72 -9.98 -4.87 12.71
CA PRO A 72 -11.01 -5.81 12.27
C PRO A 72 -10.71 -7.26 12.72
N ASP A 73 -11.71 -8.14 12.57
CA ASP A 73 -11.56 -9.58 12.82
C ASP A 73 -10.46 -10.18 11.93
N ARG A 74 -9.45 -10.77 12.57
CA ARG A 74 -8.25 -11.25 11.90
C ARG A 74 -7.54 -12.36 12.67
N THR A 75 -6.77 -13.14 11.93
CA THR A 75 -5.80 -14.10 12.48
C THR A 75 -4.39 -13.51 12.36
N VAL A 76 -3.69 -13.42 13.49
CA VAL A 76 -2.25 -13.14 13.54
C VAL A 76 -1.51 -14.46 13.68
N VAL A 77 -0.63 -14.74 12.75
CA VAL A 77 0.21 -15.94 12.74
C VAL A 77 1.53 -15.60 13.40
N ARG A 78 1.95 -16.37 14.40
CA ARG A 78 3.20 -16.19 15.12
C ARG A 78 4.13 -17.38 14.97
N ASP A 79 5.42 -17.12 14.89
CA ASP A 79 6.45 -18.16 14.93
C ASP A 79 6.67 -18.69 16.37
N ALA A 80 7.52 -19.70 16.52
CA ALA A 80 7.86 -20.28 17.82
C ALA A 80 8.49 -19.29 18.82
N ARG A 81 9.03 -18.16 18.34
CA ARG A 81 9.61 -17.08 19.16
C ARG A 81 8.57 -16.01 19.52
N GLY A 82 7.34 -16.16 19.05
CA GLY A 82 6.24 -15.21 19.27
C GLY A 82 6.22 -14.03 18.28
N GLY A 83 7.15 -13.99 17.33
CA GLY A 83 7.20 -12.96 16.29
C GLY A 83 6.02 -13.09 15.33
N VAL A 84 5.41 -11.98 14.93
CA VAL A 84 4.32 -11.98 13.94
C VAL A 84 4.92 -12.25 12.57
N VAL A 85 4.45 -13.30 11.90
CA VAL A 85 4.88 -13.68 10.55
C VAL A 85 3.80 -13.45 9.51
N ALA A 86 2.53 -13.34 9.92
CA ALA A 86 1.45 -12.95 9.03
C ALA A 86 0.27 -12.32 9.78
N THR A 87 -0.44 -11.44 9.09
CA THR A 87 -1.76 -10.94 9.48
C THR A 87 -2.76 -11.21 8.36
N LEU A 88 -3.83 -11.93 8.70
CA LEU A 88 -4.84 -12.44 7.78
C LEU A 88 -6.20 -11.90 8.23
N THR A 89 -6.80 -10.99 7.46
CA THR A 89 -8.08 -10.37 7.83
C THR A 89 -9.24 -11.18 7.28
N ASP A 90 -10.26 -11.43 8.09
CA ASP A 90 -11.38 -12.27 7.68
C ASP A 90 -12.11 -11.66 6.49
N ASN A 91 -12.38 -12.46 5.46
CA ASN A 91 -12.97 -12.08 4.17
C ASN A 91 -12.08 -11.20 3.27
N ALA A 92 -10.85 -10.88 3.69
CA ALA A 92 -9.85 -10.26 2.82
C ALA A 92 -9.05 -11.33 2.08
N ARG A 93 -8.60 -11.03 0.87
CA ARG A 93 -7.63 -11.84 0.12
C ARG A 93 -6.21 -11.34 0.29
N THR A 94 -6.00 -10.11 0.72
CA THR A 94 -4.68 -9.56 1.01
C THR A 94 -4.20 -10.06 2.37
N ALA A 95 -2.97 -10.53 2.38
CA ALA A 95 -2.26 -10.96 3.57
C ALA A 95 -0.98 -10.13 3.70
N VAL A 96 -0.72 -9.66 4.91
CA VAL A 96 0.54 -8.97 5.24
C VAL A 96 1.46 -10.00 5.90
N LEU A 97 2.57 -10.31 5.25
CA LEU A 97 3.58 -11.25 5.72
C LEU A 97 4.80 -10.48 6.21
N ALA A 98 5.45 -10.98 7.26
CA ALA A 98 6.79 -10.50 7.61
C ALA A 98 7.82 -11.10 6.65
N GLY A 99 8.80 -10.31 6.25
CA GLY A 99 9.91 -10.76 5.40
C GLY A 99 11.14 -9.88 5.54
N PRO A 100 12.10 -9.98 4.61
CA PRO A 100 13.27 -9.12 4.61
C PRO A 100 12.88 -7.64 4.55
N SER A 101 13.58 -6.80 5.32
CA SER A 101 13.41 -5.35 5.26
C SER A 101 13.88 -4.79 3.92
N ARG A 102 13.17 -3.78 3.42
CA ARG A 102 13.47 -3.08 2.17
C ARG A 102 13.05 -1.61 2.25
N THR A 103 13.60 -0.81 1.36
CA THR A 103 13.37 0.63 1.30
C THR A 103 12.78 1.02 -0.05
N PHE A 104 11.69 1.78 -0.03
CA PHE A 104 11.15 2.46 -1.19
C PHE A 104 11.53 3.95 -1.15
N ALA A 105 12.09 4.46 -2.24
CA ALA A 105 12.54 5.85 -2.38
C ALA A 105 12.08 6.42 -3.73
N GLU A 106 11.66 7.69 -3.72
CA GLU A 106 11.21 8.44 -4.91
C GLU A 106 11.82 9.85 -4.86
N PRO A 107 13.15 9.99 -5.01
CA PRO A 107 13.86 11.24 -4.78
C PRO A 107 13.43 12.39 -5.71
N GLY A 108 12.74 12.08 -6.82
CA GLY A 108 12.22 13.09 -7.75
C GLY A 108 11.03 13.90 -7.22
N THR A 109 10.33 13.41 -6.18
CA THR A 109 9.10 14.05 -5.67
C THR A 109 9.05 14.16 -4.14
N THR A 110 9.94 13.49 -3.41
CA THR A 110 10.09 13.63 -1.96
C THR A 110 11.46 13.16 -1.48
N THR A 111 11.89 13.62 -0.30
CA THR A 111 13.05 13.07 0.41
C THR A 111 12.68 11.94 1.36
N ALA A 112 11.39 11.73 1.61
CA ALA A 112 10.93 10.66 2.48
C ALA A 112 11.17 9.29 1.84
N THR A 113 11.46 8.31 2.69
CA THR A 113 11.57 6.91 2.28
C THR A 113 10.68 6.05 3.15
N VAL A 114 10.17 4.95 2.59
CA VAL A 114 9.39 3.96 3.34
C VAL A 114 10.27 2.74 3.56
N VAL A 115 10.64 2.48 4.82
CA VAL A 115 11.37 1.28 5.23
C VAL A 115 10.37 0.30 5.81
N THR A 116 10.25 -0.88 5.22
CA THR A 116 9.24 -1.87 5.63
C THR A 116 9.76 -3.29 5.52
N ASP A 117 9.33 -4.14 6.43
CA ASP A 117 9.45 -5.60 6.40
C ASP A 117 8.10 -6.27 6.06
N SER A 118 7.10 -5.47 5.69
CA SER A 118 5.79 -5.94 5.27
C SER A 118 5.80 -6.34 3.80
N TRP A 119 5.33 -7.56 3.55
CA TRP A 119 5.15 -8.15 2.23
C TRP A 119 3.67 -8.46 2.02
N VAL A 120 3.04 -7.75 1.10
CA VAL A 120 1.60 -7.80 0.86
C VAL A 120 1.32 -8.69 -0.33
N ARG A 121 0.69 -9.84 -0.08
CA ARG A 121 0.42 -10.85 -1.12
C ARG A 121 -1.07 -11.17 -1.21
N LEU A 122 -1.49 -11.53 -2.41
CA LEU A 122 -2.86 -11.96 -2.67
C LEU A 122 -3.00 -13.46 -2.45
N MET A 123 -3.91 -13.83 -1.56
CA MET A 123 -4.39 -15.20 -1.37
C MET A 123 -5.33 -15.61 -2.52
N PRO A 124 -5.35 -16.90 -2.87
CA PRO A 124 -6.24 -17.40 -3.92
C PRO A 124 -7.72 -17.26 -3.57
N GLN A 125 -8.05 -17.24 -2.27
CA GLN A 125 -9.41 -17.12 -1.75
C GLN A 125 -9.43 -16.19 -0.52
N PRO A 126 -10.59 -15.61 -0.15
CA PRO A 126 -10.72 -14.84 1.07
C PRO A 126 -10.35 -15.68 2.30
N TRP A 127 -9.65 -15.07 3.25
CA TRP A 127 -9.33 -15.72 4.51
C TRP A 127 -10.59 -15.96 5.36
N LYS A 128 -10.61 -17.08 6.05
CA LYS A 128 -11.62 -17.40 7.07
C LYS A 128 -10.95 -18.16 8.23
N PRO A 129 -11.44 -18.03 9.47
CA PRO A 129 -10.94 -18.83 10.58
C PRO A 129 -11.00 -20.33 10.28
N GLY A 130 -9.94 -21.08 10.61
CA GLY A 130 -9.82 -22.51 10.30
C GLY A 130 -9.17 -22.80 8.94
N ALA A 131 -9.01 -21.80 8.06
CA ALA A 131 -8.35 -21.98 6.78
C ALA A 131 -6.87 -22.41 6.91
N GLU A 132 -6.23 -22.22 8.07
CA GLU A 132 -4.89 -22.76 8.35
C GLU A 132 -4.81 -24.30 8.22
N GLN A 133 -5.94 -24.98 8.31
CA GLN A 133 -6.04 -26.43 8.11
C GLN A 133 -6.27 -26.82 6.65
N GLU A 134 -6.62 -25.87 5.79
CA GLU A 134 -6.95 -26.13 4.38
C GLU A 134 -5.70 -26.22 3.51
N ALA A 135 -5.70 -27.15 2.56
CA ALA A 135 -4.55 -27.45 1.72
C ALA A 135 -4.11 -26.24 0.86
N TRP A 136 -5.08 -25.45 0.38
CA TRP A 136 -4.78 -24.26 -0.44
C TRP A 136 -3.98 -23.23 0.36
N PHE A 137 -4.33 -23.01 1.64
CA PHE A 137 -3.67 -22.01 2.45
C PHE A 137 -2.29 -22.50 2.86
N ARG A 138 -2.15 -23.75 3.30
CA ARG A 138 -0.84 -24.31 3.65
C ARG A 138 0.15 -24.23 2.50
N THR A 139 -0.29 -24.57 1.29
CA THR A 139 0.51 -24.48 0.06
C THR A 139 0.88 -23.03 -0.24
N TRP A 140 -0.11 -22.12 -0.27
CA TRP A 140 0.11 -20.71 -0.55
C TRP A 140 1.03 -20.07 0.50
N PHE A 141 0.82 -20.35 1.78
CA PHE A 141 1.56 -19.77 2.89
C PHE A 141 3.02 -20.21 2.88
N GLN A 142 3.29 -21.51 2.64
CA GLN A 142 4.65 -22.04 2.50
C GLN A 142 5.40 -21.40 1.32
N GLN A 143 4.73 -21.15 0.20
CA GLN A 143 5.33 -20.50 -0.98
C GLN A 143 5.53 -18.99 -0.78
N SER A 144 4.65 -18.36 -0.01
CA SER A 144 4.57 -16.91 0.13
C SER A 144 5.46 -16.38 1.25
N LEU A 145 5.56 -17.10 2.36
CA LEU A 145 6.34 -16.70 3.52
C LEU A 145 7.84 -16.79 3.20
N GLY A 146 8.54 -15.68 3.36
CA GLY A 146 9.97 -15.57 3.04
C GLY A 146 10.29 -15.42 1.54
N SER A 147 9.30 -15.49 0.65
CA SER A 147 9.52 -15.19 -0.77
C SER A 147 9.86 -13.72 -0.98
N THR A 148 10.87 -13.45 -1.80
CA THR A 148 11.31 -12.11 -2.20
C THR A 148 10.79 -11.68 -3.57
N ALA A 149 9.95 -12.49 -4.22
CA ALA A 149 9.29 -12.12 -5.46
C ALA A 149 8.42 -10.88 -5.25
N ASP A 150 8.33 -10.01 -6.26
CA ASP A 150 7.53 -8.78 -6.22
C ASP A 150 6.14 -9.04 -5.61
N ASP A 151 5.82 -8.29 -4.57
CA ASP A 151 4.54 -8.26 -3.91
C ASP A 151 3.79 -6.98 -4.31
N VAL A 152 2.63 -6.70 -3.71
CA VAL A 152 1.82 -5.53 -4.05
C VAL A 152 2.60 -4.22 -3.89
N LEU A 153 3.38 -4.07 -2.80
CA LEU A 153 4.11 -2.82 -2.55
C LEU A 153 5.24 -2.62 -3.56
N ALA A 154 6.00 -3.68 -3.86
CA ALA A 154 7.01 -3.63 -4.92
C ALA A 154 6.35 -3.26 -6.26
N ALA A 155 5.28 -3.96 -6.65
CA ALA A 155 4.57 -3.69 -7.90
C ALA A 155 4.05 -2.25 -7.98
N ALA A 156 3.54 -1.67 -6.89
CA ALA A 156 3.06 -0.30 -6.84
C ALA A 156 4.16 0.73 -7.19
N THR A 157 5.40 0.48 -6.77
CA THR A 157 6.54 1.39 -7.03
C THR A 157 7.14 1.26 -8.43
N GLN A 158 6.74 0.25 -9.22
CA GLN A 158 7.30 0.01 -10.56
C GLN A 158 6.76 0.92 -11.67
N TYR A 159 5.98 1.94 -11.29
CA TYR A 159 5.31 2.86 -12.20
C TYR A 159 5.54 4.33 -11.85
N VAL A 160 6.39 4.62 -10.85
CA VAL A 160 6.76 6.00 -10.52
C VAL A 160 7.62 6.62 -11.63
N GLY A 161 7.75 7.95 -11.61
CA GLY A 161 8.54 8.69 -12.60
C GLY A 161 9.96 8.13 -12.75
N GLY A 162 10.36 7.83 -13.98
CA GLY A 162 11.66 7.24 -14.31
C GLY A 162 11.80 5.73 -14.05
N ALA A 163 10.74 5.03 -13.64
CA ALA A 163 10.80 3.58 -13.44
C ALA A 163 11.17 2.85 -14.76
N PRO A 164 12.12 1.90 -14.73
CA PRO A 164 12.60 1.24 -15.94
C PRO A 164 11.49 0.39 -16.57
N ALA A 165 11.33 0.54 -17.88
CA ALA A 165 10.36 -0.23 -18.64
C ALA A 165 10.82 -1.68 -18.81
N GLU A 166 9.89 -2.62 -18.63
CA GLU A 166 10.09 -4.03 -18.99
C GLU A 166 8.93 -4.51 -19.85
N LYS A 167 9.24 -5.38 -20.79
CA LYS A 167 8.28 -6.01 -21.70
C LYS A 167 8.22 -7.51 -21.46
N ASP A 168 7.03 -8.08 -21.59
CA ASP A 168 6.86 -9.52 -21.59
C ASP A 168 7.35 -10.15 -22.91
N ALA A 169 7.28 -11.48 -23.01
CA ALA A 169 7.66 -12.21 -24.22
C ALA A 169 6.84 -11.85 -25.48
N LYS A 170 5.69 -11.17 -25.31
CA LYS A 170 4.82 -10.68 -26.40
C LYS A 170 5.09 -9.22 -26.74
N GLY A 171 6.06 -8.58 -26.07
CA GLY A 171 6.42 -7.18 -26.27
C GLY A 171 5.51 -6.19 -25.54
N VAL A 172 4.62 -6.65 -24.66
CA VAL A 172 3.73 -5.79 -23.86
C VAL A 172 4.51 -5.18 -22.72
N ARG A 173 4.54 -3.84 -22.64
CA ARG A 173 5.11 -3.14 -21.49
C ARG A 173 4.22 -3.38 -20.28
N PHE A 174 4.68 -4.15 -19.31
CA PHE A 174 3.90 -4.51 -18.11
C PHE A 174 4.39 -3.81 -16.83
N LYS A 175 5.52 -3.10 -16.91
CA LYS A 175 6.00 -2.16 -15.88
C LYS A 175 6.90 -1.09 -16.48
N GLY A 176 7.14 -0.03 -15.71
CA GLY A 176 7.86 1.19 -16.12
C GLY A 176 7.03 2.44 -15.93
N ASP A 177 7.66 3.59 -16.10
CA ASP A 177 7.06 4.92 -15.93
C ASP A 177 5.67 5.04 -16.57
N ALA A 178 4.72 5.59 -15.81
CA ALA A 178 3.33 5.73 -16.17
C ALA A 178 2.90 7.20 -16.01
N SER A 179 2.25 7.75 -17.04
CA SER A 179 1.58 9.04 -16.96
C SER A 179 0.21 8.94 -16.29
N PHE A 180 -0.37 10.05 -15.85
CA PHE A 180 -1.77 10.06 -15.37
C PHE A 180 -2.75 9.93 -16.54
N GLY A 181 -2.50 10.70 -17.60
CA GLY A 181 -3.37 10.80 -18.76
C GLY A 181 -2.94 11.92 -19.71
N PRO A 182 -3.54 11.99 -20.91
CA PRO A 182 -3.29 13.07 -21.84
C PRO A 182 -3.72 14.42 -21.23
N LEU A 183 -3.09 15.50 -21.68
CA LEU A 183 -3.47 16.85 -21.27
C LEU A 183 -4.93 17.12 -21.61
N ASN A 184 -5.65 17.74 -20.68
CA ASN A 184 -6.99 18.25 -20.92
C ASN A 184 -6.85 19.56 -21.71
N PRO A 185 -7.43 19.66 -22.94
CA PRO A 185 -7.35 20.88 -23.74
C PRO A 185 -7.96 22.11 -23.06
N ASN A 186 -8.86 21.90 -22.09
CA ASN A 186 -9.52 22.95 -21.31
C ASN A 186 -8.99 23.05 -19.87
N GLY A 187 -7.97 22.26 -19.53
CA GLY A 187 -7.40 22.18 -18.19
C GLY A 187 -6.25 23.15 -17.98
N SER A 188 -5.90 23.35 -16.71
CA SER A 188 -4.71 24.07 -16.28
C SER A 188 -4.16 23.47 -14.98
N VAL A 189 -2.94 23.86 -14.58
CA VAL A 189 -2.34 23.42 -13.31
C VAL A 189 -3.29 23.76 -12.15
N GLY A 190 -3.58 22.78 -11.29
CA GLY A 190 -4.54 22.89 -10.20
C GLY A 190 -6.01 22.92 -10.63
N ASN A 191 -6.30 22.70 -11.91
CA ASN A 191 -7.65 22.72 -12.47
C ASN A 191 -7.74 21.75 -13.66
N ASP A 192 -7.86 20.44 -13.34
CA ASP A 192 -8.17 19.38 -14.32
C ASP A 192 -7.15 19.34 -15.46
N LEU A 193 -5.86 19.36 -15.13
CA LEU A 193 -4.77 19.49 -16.10
C LEU A 193 -4.73 18.31 -17.08
N ARG A 194 -5.17 17.13 -16.64
CA ARG A 194 -5.10 15.88 -17.40
C ARG A 194 -6.42 15.15 -17.35
N LEU A 195 -6.77 14.52 -18.46
CA LEU A 195 -8.00 13.75 -18.56
C LEU A 195 -7.90 12.49 -17.70
N GLU A 196 -8.84 12.36 -16.76
CA GLU A 196 -9.12 11.11 -16.08
C GLU A 196 -9.67 10.03 -17.05
N GLN A 197 -9.99 8.85 -16.53
CA GLN A 197 -10.58 7.70 -17.23
C GLN A 197 -9.58 6.80 -17.96
N THR A 198 -8.29 6.95 -17.70
CA THR A 198 -7.22 6.05 -18.15
C THR A 198 -7.15 4.80 -17.24
N ASP A 199 -7.32 3.60 -17.79
CA ASP A 199 -7.32 2.33 -17.03
C ASP A 199 -6.06 1.49 -17.30
N PHE A 200 -5.84 0.42 -16.54
CA PHE A 200 -4.66 -0.45 -16.71
C PHE A 200 -4.47 -0.97 -18.14
N LEU A 201 -5.55 -1.24 -18.89
CA LEU A 201 -5.45 -1.71 -20.27
C LEU A 201 -4.90 -0.65 -21.22
N ASP A 202 -5.13 0.64 -20.93
CA ASP A 202 -4.59 1.76 -21.71
C ASP A 202 -3.07 1.82 -21.53
N TYR A 203 -2.59 1.67 -20.29
CA TYR A 203 -1.16 1.56 -20.00
C TYR A 203 -0.49 0.43 -20.79
N LEU A 204 -1.10 -0.76 -20.79
CA LEU A 204 -0.57 -1.95 -21.47
C LEU A 204 -0.67 -1.83 -23.00
N GLY A 205 -1.67 -1.11 -23.50
CA GLY A 205 -1.99 -1.03 -24.92
C GLY A 205 -2.55 -2.33 -25.49
N VAL A 206 -3.19 -3.18 -24.66
CA VAL A 206 -3.75 -4.46 -25.10
C VAL A 206 -5.24 -4.59 -24.72
N PRO A 207 -6.06 -5.30 -25.54
CA PRO A 207 -7.43 -5.59 -25.18
C PRO A 207 -7.52 -6.44 -23.91
N TYR A 208 -8.59 -6.27 -23.15
CA TYR A 208 -8.81 -7.04 -21.92
C TYR A 208 -10.26 -7.53 -21.80
N THR A 209 -10.42 -8.81 -21.44
CA THR A 209 -11.72 -9.42 -21.12
C THR A 209 -11.90 -9.49 -19.61
N PHE A 210 -12.88 -8.77 -19.12
CA PHE A 210 -13.20 -8.65 -17.70
C PHE A 210 -13.92 -9.88 -17.14
N ALA A 211 -14.00 -9.97 -15.81
CA ALA A 211 -14.68 -11.07 -15.12
C ALA A 211 -16.18 -11.14 -15.46
N ASP A 212 -16.80 -10.00 -15.76
CA ASP A 212 -18.18 -9.85 -16.25
C ASP A 212 -18.33 -10.14 -17.76
N LYS A 213 -17.29 -10.71 -18.39
CA LYS A 213 -17.25 -11.15 -19.79
C LYS A 213 -17.30 -10.03 -20.83
N VAL A 214 -17.29 -8.78 -20.40
CA VAL A 214 -17.14 -7.64 -21.31
C VAL A 214 -15.69 -7.56 -21.77
N THR A 215 -15.45 -7.30 -23.06
CA THR A 215 -14.11 -7.01 -23.59
C THR A 215 -14.03 -5.54 -23.94
N LYS A 216 -12.95 -4.86 -23.51
CA LYS A 216 -12.67 -3.48 -23.89
C LYS A 216 -11.37 -3.38 -24.68
N GLN A 217 -11.33 -2.39 -25.56
CA GLN A 217 -10.15 -2.00 -26.30
C GLN A 217 -9.45 -0.84 -25.58
N PRO A 218 -8.11 -0.79 -25.61
CA PRO A 218 -7.36 0.33 -25.06
C PRO A 218 -7.50 1.55 -25.97
N ASP A 219 -7.51 2.73 -25.37
CA ASP A 219 -7.38 3.98 -26.11
C ASP A 219 -5.89 4.25 -26.39
N LYS A 220 -5.53 4.30 -27.67
CA LYS A 220 -4.13 4.53 -28.10
C LYS A 220 -3.59 5.88 -27.64
N THR A 221 -4.46 6.88 -27.46
CA THR A 221 -4.06 8.20 -26.96
C THR A 221 -3.67 8.19 -25.48
N ARG A 222 -3.97 7.10 -24.78
CA ARG A 222 -3.73 6.87 -23.36
C ARG A 222 -2.64 5.83 -23.11
N TYR A 223 -1.86 5.48 -24.14
CA TYR A 223 -0.81 4.47 -24.00
C TYR A 223 0.21 4.85 -22.94
N GLY A 224 0.40 3.98 -21.96
CA GLY A 224 1.26 4.27 -20.80
C GLY A 224 0.65 5.13 -19.73
N ALA A 225 -0.66 5.32 -19.73
CA ALA A 225 -1.36 6.10 -18.72
C ALA A 225 -2.33 5.24 -17.90
N PHE A 226 -2.50 5.60 -16.64
CA PHE A 226 -3.66 5.21 -15.84
C PHE A 226 -3.93 6.25 -14.72
N ASP A 227 -5.21 6.41 -14.37
CA ASP A 227 -5.65 7.29 -13.30
C ASP A 227 -5.50 6.62 -11.93
N CYS A 228 -5.95 7.29 -10.87
CA CYS A 228 -5.82 6.79 -9.50
C CYS A 228 -6.39 5.37 -9.32
N SER A 229 -7.55 5.10 -9.89
CA SER A 229 -8.22 3.79 -9.82
C SER A 229 -7.70 2.80 -10.87
N GLY A 230 -7.29 3.27 -12.05
CA GLY A 230 -6.60 2.48 -13.05
C GLY A 230 -5.26 1.94 -12.55
N PHE A 231 -4.53 2.73 -11.75
CA PHE A 231 -3.33 2.30 -11.03
C PHE A 231 -3.61 1.17 -10.04
N VAL A 232 -4.62 1.33 -9.20
CA VAL A 232 -5.03 0.27 -8.26
C VAL A 232 -5.41 -1.01 -9.01
N ARG A 233 -6.13 -0.90 -10.12
CA ARG A 233 -6.51 -2.04 -10.97
C ARG A 233 -5.31 -2.67 -11.69
N MET A 234 -4.29 -1.88 -12.03
CA MET A 234 -3.01 -2.39 -12.52
C MET A 234 -2.32 -3.25 -11.45
N VAL A 235 -2.12 -2.70 -10.26
CA VAL A 235 -1.38 -3.37 -9.18
C VAL A 235 -2.12 -4.60 -8.64
N TYR A 236 -3.38 -4.44 -8.26
CA TYR A 236 -4.15 -5.54 -7.68
C TYR A 236 -4.75 -6.47 -8.72
N GLY A 237 -5.26 -5.92 -9.82
CA GLY A 237 -5.92 -6.71 -10.84
C GLY A 237 -4.93 -7.42 -11.75
N TYR A 238 -4.29 -6.67 -12.63
CA TYR A 238 -3.43 -7.23 -13.67
C TYR A 238 -2.15 -7.87 -13.10
N ARG A 239 -1.47 -7.19 -12.16
CA ARG A 239 -0.19 -7.67 -11.60
C ARG A 239 -0.36 -8.71 -10.51
N SER A 240 -1.41 -8.62 -9.69
CA SER A 240 -1.62 -9.54 -8.54
C SER A 240 -2.72 -10.58 -8.75
N GLY A 241 -3.53 -10.47 -9.81
CA GLY A 241 -4.55 -11.47 -10.16
C GLY A 241 -5.90 -11.29 -9.46
N TYR A 242 -6.23 -10.11 -8.95
CA TYR A 242 -7.59 -9.84 -8.47
C TYR A 242 -8.55 -9.70 -9.66
N PRO A 243 -9.76 -10.31 -9.65
CA PRO A 243 -10.71 -10.12 -10.74
C PRO A 243 -11.03 -8.64 -10.95
N LEU A 244 -11.25 -8.24 -12.20
CA LEU A 244 -11.59 -6.87 -12.59
C LEU A 244 -12.96 -6.84 -13.26
N LEU A 245 -13.76 -5.83 -12.94
CA LEU A 245 -15.04 -5.54 -13.59
C LEU A 245 -14.88 -4.44 -14.64
N SER A 246 -15.71 -4.49 -15.68
CA SER A 246 -15.65 -3.53 -16.78
C SER A 246 -16.26 -2.16 -16.42
N LYS A 247 -17.06 -2.11 -15.37
CA LYS A 247 -17.79 -0.92 -14.90
C LYS A 247 -17.94 -0.94 -13.37
N ASP A 248 -18.54 0.12 -12.84
CA ASP A 248 -18.93 0.15 -11.43
C ASP A 248 -20.15 -0.73 -11.19
N ALA A 249 -19.91 -1.91 -10.65
CA ALA A 249 -20.93 -2.87 -10.29
C ALA A 249 -20.47 -3.65 -9.04
N ALA A 250 -21.42 -4.12 -8.24
CA ALA A 250 -21.12 -5.09 -7.21
C ALA A 250 -20.73 -6.43 -7.84
N GLY A 251 -19.79 -7.14 -7.23
CA GLY A 251 -19.34 -8.45 -7.72
C GLY A 251 -17.99 -8.85 -7.14
N PRO A 252 -17.46 -10.02 -7.57
CA PRO A 252 -16.20 -10.56 -7.03
C PRO A 252 -14.94 -9.84 -7.54
N GLY A 253 -15.08 -8.85 -8.43
CA GLY A 253 -13.96 -8.12 -9.02
C GLY A 253 -13.96 -6.65 -8.65
N LEU A 254 -12.81 -6.00 -8.86
CA LEU A 254 -12.62 -4.58 -8.60
C LEU A 254 -13.42 -3.74 -9.62
N PRO A 255 -14.29 -2.83 -9.15
CA PRO A 255 -14.93 -1.79 -9.97
C PRO A 255 -13.94 -0.84 -10.65
N ARG A 256 -14.43 0.02 -11.54
CA ARG A 256 -13.58 0.89 -12.36
C ARG A 256 -13.13 2.13 -11.61
N THR A 257 -14.01 2.78 -10.86
CA THR A 257 -13.73 4.09 -10.24
C THR A 257 -13.36 3.96 -8.77
N ALA A 258 -12.73 4.98 -8.19
CA ALA A 258 -12.47 5.08 -6.75
C ALA A 258 -13.76 4.89 -5.92
N ASN A 259 -14.85 5.56 -6.31
CA ASN A 259 -16.17 5.40 -5.68
C ASN A 259 -16.72 3.98 -5.81
N GLY A 260 -16.55 3.34 -6.98
CA GLY A 260 -16.91 1.95 -7.20
C GLY A 260 -16.15 1.02 -6.26
N LEU A 261 -14.81 1.13 -6.23
CA LEU A 261 -13.94 0.35 -5.33
C LEU A 261 -14.38 0.51 -3.86
N ALA A 262 -14.65 1.73 -3.43
CA ALA A 262 -15.01 2.05 -2.05
C ALA A 262 -16.42 1.58 -1.66
N ARG A 263 -17.43 1.68 -2.54
CA ARG A 263 -18.83 1.42 -2.18
C ARG A 263 -19.36 0.07 -2.66
N LEU A 264 -18.89 -0.41 -3.80
CA LEU A 264 -19.41 -1.62 -4.47
C LEU A 264 -18.39 -2.76 -4.52
N GLY A 265 -17.10 -2.42 -4.47
CA GLY A 265 -16.01 -3.37 -4.65
C GLY A 265 -15.85 -4.34 -3.47
N PRO A 266 -15.21 -5.50 -3.72
CA PRO A 266 -14.94 -6.49 -2.69
C PRO A 266 -13.97 -5.96 -1.63
N GLY A 267 -13.78 -6.73 -0.57
CA GLY A 267 -12.90 -6.41 0.55
C GLY A 267 -13.63 -5.93 1.79
N VAL A 268 -12.88 -5.82 2.87
CA VAL A 268 -13.34 -5.53 4.22
C VAL A 268 -13.12 -4.05 4.52
N PRO A 269 -14.14 -3.27 4.91
CA PRO A 269 -13.94 -1.93 5.42
C PRO A 269 -13.11 -1.99 6.72
N VAL A 270 -11.89 -1.46 6.67
CA VAL A 270 -11.01 -1.34 7.85
C VAL A 270 -11.12 0.05 8.49
N ILE A 271 -11.47 1.04 7.65
CA ILE A 271 -12.00 2.31 8.09
C ILE A 271 -13.34 2.49 7.38
N PRO A 272 -14.47 2.45 8.10
CA PRO A 272 -15.79 2.54 7.50
C PRO A 272 -16.04 3.94 6.92
N LEU A 273 -16.78 3.99 5.82
CA LEU A 273 -17.29 5.25 5.27
C LEU A 273 -18.48 5.70 6.11
N THR A 274 -18.31 6.79 6.86
CA THR A 274 -19.33 7.34 7.76
C THR A 274 -19.79 8.72 7.30
N THR A 275 -21.00 9.11 7.66
CA THR A 275 -21.56 10.43 7.41
C THR A 275 -21.96 11.14 8.71
N ALA A 276 -22.05 12.46 8.68
CA ALA A 276 -22.62 13.24 9.76
C ALA A 276 -24.09 12.86 9.98
N ALA A 277 -24.52 12.83 11.25
CA ALA A 277 -25.89 12.47 11.59
C ALA A 277 -26.90 13.39 10.87
N GLY A 278 -27.84 12.79 10.13
CA GLY A 278 -28.85 13.53 9.36
C GLY A 278 -28.32 14.22 8.09
N SER A 279 -27.13 13.85 7.59
CA SER A 279 -26.53 14.44 6.40
C SER A 279 -25.84 13.39 5.52
N ASP A 280 -25.72 13.70 4.23
CA ASP A 280 -24.89 12.95 3.27
C ASP A 280 -23.41 13.37 3.31
N THR A 281 -23.05 14.31 4.18
CA THR A 281 -21.67 14.77 4.37
C THR A 281 -20.84 13.65 4.98
N THR A 282 -19.88 13.11 4.23
CA THR A 282 -18.97 12.09 4.74
C THR A 282 -17.95 12.69 5.71
N LEU A 283 -17.48 11.89 6.65
CA LEU A 283 -16.60 12.35 7.73
C LEU A 283 -15.16 11.88 7.53
N ARG A 284 -14.21 12.72 7.93
CA ARG A 284 -12.82 12.29 8.12
C ARG A 284 -12.76 11.26 9.26
N PRO A 285 -12.07 10.13 9.09
CA PRO A 285 -11.86 9.16 10.16
C PRO A 285 -11.17 9.78 11.37
N ALA A 286 -11.61 9.41 12.58
CA ALA A 286 -11.00 9.87 13.83
C ALA A 286 -9.64 9.22 14.11
N SER A 287 -9.39 8.03 13.55
CA SER A 287 -8.13 7.31 13.62
C SER A 287 -7.90 6.53 12.34
N ILE A 288 -6.63 6.28 12.03
CA ILE A 288 -6.14 5.46 10.92
C ILE A 288 -5.35 4.24 11.41
N ASP A 289 -5.33 3.97 12.72
CA ASP A 289 -4.61 2.84 13.33
C ASP A 289 -4.99 1.46 12.76
N PRO A 290 -6.21 1.21 12.25
CA PRO A 290 -6.55 -0.09 11.63
C PRO A 290 -5.84 -0.39 10.29
N LEU A 291 -5.20 0.61 9.68
CA LEU A 291 -4.54 0.45 8.39
C LEU A 291 -3.33 -0.48 8.49
N LEU A 292 -3.19 -1.33 7.47
CA LEU A 292 -2.00 -2.13 7.21
C LEU A 292 -1.49 -1.86 5.80
N PRO A 293 -0.17 -1.98 5.55
CA PRO A 293 0.36 -1.84 4.20
C PRO A 293 -0.41 -2.69 3.20
N GLY A 294 -0.71 -2.10 2.04
CA GLY A 294 -1.58 -2.67 1.02
C GLY A 294 -3.02 -2.15 1.05
N ASP A 295 -3.54 -1.68 2.17
CA ASP A 295 -4.93 -1.23 2.23
C ASP A 295 -5.22 -0.13 1.18
N LEU A 296 -6.38 -0.24 0.54
CA LEU A 296 -6.87 0.81 -0.32
C LEU A 296 -7.41 1.95 0.55
N VAL A 297 -6.97 3.17 0.26
CA VAL A 297 -7.46 4.39 0.90
C VAL A 297 -8.29 5.20 -0.10
N PHE A 298 -9.37 5.81 0.37
CA PHE A 298 -10.34 6.52 -0.48
C PHE A 298 -10.60 7.92 0.05
N PHE A 299 -10.66 8.87 -0.88
CA PHE A 299 -10.71 10.30 -0.57
C PHE A 299 -11.83 11.02 -1.32
N GLU A 300 -12.28 12.12 -0.72
CA GLU A 300 -12.98 13.21 -1.39
C GLU A 300 -12.05 14.41 -1.40
N ILE A 301 -11.49 14.74 -2.56
CA ILE A 301 -10.60 15.88 -2.73
C ILE A 301 -11.06 16.82 -3.83
N ASP A 302 -11.98 16.39 -4.70
CA ASP A 302 -12.57 17.23 -5.73
C ASP A 302 -13.97 17.71 -5.31
N ALA A 303 -14.06 19.00 -4.98
CA ALA A 303 -15.32 19.63 -4.61
C ALA A 303 -16.39 19.56 -5.73
N ARG A 304 -15.97 19.43 -7.01
CA ARG A 304 -16.88 19.31 -8.17
C ARG A 304 -17.65 18.00 -8.17
N THR A 305 -17.13 16.96 -7.51
CA THR A 305 -17.76 15.63 -7.50
C THR A 305 -18.70 15.40 -6.31
N GLY A 306 -18.85 16.37 -5.41
CA GLY A 306 -19.71 16.25 -4.23
C GLY A 306 -19.27 15.11 -3.30
N ALA A 307 -20.21 14.32 -2.78
CA ALA A 307 -19.94 13.20 -1.86
C ALA A 307 -19.41 11.91 -2.55
N ARG A 308 -18.97 12.02 -3.80
CA ARG A 308 -18.35 10.90 -4.54
C ARG A 308 -16.90 10.79 -4.09
N LEU A 309 -16.47 9.56 -3.77
CA LEU A 309 -15.05 9.29 -3.54
C LEU A 309 -14.32 9.36 -4.88
N ASP A 310 -13.59 10.44 -5.11
CA ASP A 310 -12.96 10.78 -6.39
C ASP A 310 -11.52 10.28 -6.50
N HIS A 311 -10.83 10.04 -5.38
CA HIS A 311 -9.44 9.60 -5.39
C HIS A 311 -9.20 8.35 -4.58
N THR A 312 -8.20 7.56 -4.99
CA THR A 312 -7.77 6.35 -4.27
C THR A 312 -6.28 6.08 -4.40
N GLY A 313 -5.74 5.31 -3.47
CA GLY A 313 -4.36 4.84 -3.50
C GLY A 313 -4.13 3.64 -2.60
N ILE A 314 -2.87 3.24 -2.47
CA ILE A 314 -2.43 2.06 -1.72
C ILE A 314 -1.60 2.55 -0.53
N TYR A 315 -1.98 2.20 0.69
CA TYR A 315 -1.24 2.53 1.89
C TYR A 315 0.10 1.77 1.92
N LEU A 316 1.21 2.47 2.16
CA LEU A 316 2.56 1.89 2.16
C LEU A 316 3.05 1.53 3.57
N GLY A 317 2.47 2.14 4.61
CA GLY A 317 3.00 2.12 5.97
C GLY A 317 3.59 3.47 6.35
N LEU A 318 4.48 3.47 7.35
CA LEU A 318 5.13 4.68 7.84
C LEU A 318 6.39 5.00 7.03
N ASP A 319 6.66 6.28 6.79
CA ASP A 319 7.95 6.75 6.31
C ASP A 319 9.00 6.77 7.43
N THR A 320 10.25 7.09 7.07
CA THR A 320 11.38 7.18 8.01
C THR A 320 11.22 8.23 9.11
N ASP A 321 10.29 9.17 8.94
CA ASP A 321 9.94 10.18 9.95
C ASP A 321 8.74 9.73 10.81
N GLY A 322 8.19 8.55 10.55
CA GLY A 322 7.05 7.98 11.29
C GLY A 322 5.68 8.39 10.74
N HIS A 323 5.60 9.00 9.55
CA HIS A 323 4.34 9.45 8.98
C HIS A 323 3.70 8.42 8.05
N PRO A 324 2.38 8.16 8.15
CA PRO A 324 1.65 7.23 7.30
C PRO A 324 1.59 7.74 5.86
N ARG A 325 2.23 7.01 4.95
CA ARG A 325 2.29 7.33 3.52
C ARG A 325 1.47 6.39 2.67
N TYR A 326 1.01 6.89 1.53
CA TYR A 326 0.32 6.12 0.52
C TYR A 326 0.81 6.50 -0.88
N ILE A 327 0.67 5.59 -1.83
CA ILE A 327 0.99 5.81 -3.25
C ILE A 327 -0.30 5.90 -4.06
N SER A 328 -0.36 6.82 -5.01
CA SER A 328 -1.49 6.98 -5.93
C SER A 328 -1.04 7.61 -7.24
N SER A 329 -1.76 7.34 -8.34
CA SER A 329 -1.57 8.09 -9.59
C SER A 329 -2.25 9.45 -9.49
N ARG A 330 -1.52 10.54 -9.76
CA ARG A 330 -1.97 11.93 -9.56
C ARG A 330 -1.75 12.78 -10.81
N GLU A 331 -2.68 13.68 -11.08
CA GLU A 331 -2.60 14.62 -12.21
C GLU A 331 -1.32 15.48 -12.15
N GLU A 332 -1.07 16.11 -11.01
CA GLU A 332 0.03 17.05 -10.80
C GLU A 332 1.41 16.37 -10.83
N ALA A 333 1.48 15.11 -10.41
CA ALA A 333 2.71 14.31 -10.51
C ALA A 333 2.91 13.75 -11.94
N ASP A 334 1.84 13.71 -12.73
CA ASP A 334 1.72 12.96 -13.98
C ASP A 334 2.00 11.46 -13.79
N GLY A 335 1.29 10.82 -12.86
CA GLY A 335 1.42 9.39 -12.63
C GLY A 335 1.52 8.99 -11.16
N PRO A 336 1.84 7.70 -10.88
CA PRO A 336 2.09 7.19 -9.54
C PRO A 336 3.18 7.94 -8.79
N THR A 337 2.85 8.35 -7.58
CA THR A 337 3.81 8.92 -6.64
C THR A 337 3.39 8.64 -5.20
N PHE A 338 4.36 8.44 -4.32
CA PHE A 338 4.19 8.59 -2.86
C PHE A 338 4.90 9.84 -2.33
N GLY A 339 5.36 10.70 -3.23
CA GLY A 339 5.95 11.98 -2.90
C GLY A 339 4.94 13.12 -2.78
N ASP A 340 5.48 14.31 -2.60
CA ASP A 340 4.71 15.46 -2.10
C ASP A 340 4.32 16.43 -3.23
N LYS A 341 4.65 16.07 -4.49
CA LYS A 341 4.24 16.80 -5.69
C LYS A 341 2.72 16.68 -5.88
N GLY A 342 2.04 17.83 -6.00
CA GLY A 342 0.59 17.90 -6.06
C GLY A 342 -0.13 17.73 -4.71
N GLY A 343 0.61 17.70 -3.61
CA GLY A 343 0.09 17.53 -2.26
C GLY A 343 0.85 16.46 -1.49
N THR A 344 1.03 16.67 -0.18
CA THR A 344 1.76 15.75 0.69
C THR A 344 1.10 14.36 0.70
N ALA A 345 1.86 13.29 0.45
CA ALA A 345 1.34 11.93 0.44
C ALA A 345 1.15 11.33 1.85
N ARG A 346 0.68 12.13 2.80
CA ARG A 346 0.50 11.78 4.21
C ARG A 346 -0.98 11.70 4.57
N LEU A 347 -1.31 10.89 5.57
CA LEU A 347 -2.67 10.68 6.06
C LEU A 347 -2.95 11.33 7.42
N ASP A 348 -1.91 11.81 8.12
CA ASP A 348 -1.95 12.34 9.47
C ASP A 348 -1.78 13.87 9.56
N ASP A 349 -1.55 14.54 8.43
CA ASP A 349 -1.35 15.98 8.41
C ASP A 349 -2.66 16.79 8.21
N ASN A 350 -2.50 18.09 7.94
CA ASN A 350 -3.58 19.01 7.60
C ASN A 350 -3.62 19.36 6.10
N GLY A 351 -2.95 18.59 5.27
CA GLY A 351 -2.92 18.71 3.82
C GLY A 351 -4.20 18.20 3.16
N MET A 352 -4.27 18.38 1.84
CA MET A 352 -5.43 18.03 1.01
C MET A 352 -5.85 16.56 1.21
N TYR A 353 -4.91 15.62 1.09
CA TYR A 353 -5.22 14.20 1.17
C TYR A 353 -5.59 13.73 2.58
N ALA A 354 -4.86 14.16 3.60
CA ALA A 354 -5.21 13.83 4.98
C ALA A 354 -6.60 14.36 5.36
N LYS A 355 -6.97 15.57 4.93
CA LYS A 355 -8.33 16.14 5.10
C LYS A 355 -9.37 15.42 4.26
N GLY A 356 -8.99 14.95 3.06
CA GLY A 356 -9.88 14.28 2.12
C GLY A 356 -10.16 12.81 2.44
N LEU A 357 -9.37 12.17 3.31
CA LEU A 357 -9.56 10.75 3.65
C LEU A 357 -10.97 10.51 4.22
N ARG A 358 -11.65 9.47 3.72
CA ARG A 358 -13.01 9.09 4.16
C ARG A 358 -13.16 7.65 4.57
N SER A 359 -12.46 6.74 3.90
CA SER A 359 -12.56 5.31 4.20
C SER A 359 -11.35 4.53 3.69
N ALA A 360 -11.25 3.28 4.12
CA ALA A 360 -10.24 2.36 3.64
C ALA A 360 -10.77 0.92 3.62
N LYS A 361 -10.27 0.13 2.65
CA LYS A 361 -10.62 -1.28 2.48
C LYS A 361 -9.39 -2.16 2.38
N ARG A 362 -9.49 -3.36 2.96
CA ARG A 362 -8.55 -4.46 2.77
C ARG A 362 -9.16 -5.48 1.82
N LEU A 363 -8.55 -5.64 0.65
CA LEU A 363 -9.06 -6.49 -0.44
C LEU A 363 -8.96 -7.97 -0.12
#